data_AF-A0A931K339-F1
#
_entry.id   AF-A0A931K339-F1
#
_cell.length_a   1.000
_cell.length_b   1.000
_cell.length_c   1.000
_cell.angle_alpha   90.00
_cell.angle_beta   90.00
_cell.angle_gamma   90.00
#
_symmetry.space_group_name_H-M   'P 1'
#
loop_
_entity.id
_entity.type
_entity.pdbx_description
1 polymer ?
#
loop_
_entity_poly.entity_id
_entity_poly.type
_entity_poly.pdbx_seq_one_letter_code
_entity_poly.pdbx_strand_id
1 'polypeptide(L)'
;MRIFDKTRAFLSDVRGNVATIFSIALAPLTLMAGGAVDFNQAMGARARLAEALDAAALAVGSQPGLDEDRAEAMVMDYITANYPDRDPGSVQNVQVSIDDRNGIVRVSGESEVQTTLLGLMGMDSITVDWMSEVMRARMNLELVMVLDNTGSMSGSKIRALRDAAEVLTETLFDGAADRDALAIGLVPFAATVNVGTQYARAWWLDPEGEAPYHGEWMGDRDNGHGNDADGCDDGNPGLGRGRGRGRGQRDPNSEECNNEDLPTHWDLFDELRNTSWAGCVEARPMPYDIEDVEPSNNNPETLFVPYFAPDEPDNGRYFNSYLDDGLSSRDTRNMTALEMLAANFARYTGGRPSGGSPNRACTTQPVTPMTNDQRTILNAIRAMGASGNTNIPNGIAWGTRLLSPQEPFTEGAPFGDRETIKAMVILTDGENVISGGNGNLMSDYNAYGYAAQGRLGVQSASGSRLSDALDERTLAACAYARQQGIRVYTITFQVNSNSTRRMMEQCASHPSLYFDSPSNEALRNAFELIAGDLSNLRISR
;
A
#
# COMPACT_ATOMS: atom_id res chain seq x y z
N MET A 1 76.91 83.50 34.47
CA MET A 1 75.43 83.52 34.42
C MET A 1 74.89 82.81 33.16
N ARG A 2 75.31 81.55 32.89
CA ARG A 2 74.87 80.78 31.70
C ARG A 2 74.55 79.30 31.97
N ILE A 3 74.75 78.83 33.21
CA ILE A 3 74.48 77.44 33.62
C ILE A 3 73.08 77.31 34.23
N PHE A 4 72.63 78.31 35.00
CA PHE A 4 71.30 78.33 35.63
C PHE A 4 70.14 78.44 34.62
N ASP A 5 70.35 79.09 33.47
CA ASP A 5 69.31 79.15 32.42
C ASP A 5 69.17 77.83 31.65
N LYS A 6 70.27 77.06 31.52
CA LYS A 6 70.23 75.75 30.85
C LYS A 6 69.61 74.66 31.71
N THR A 7 69.78 74.69 33.03
CA THR A 7 69.12 73.72 33.95
C THR A 7 67.62 73.98 34.09
N ARG A 8 67.18 75.24 34.04
CA ARG A 8 65.76 75.59 34.03
C ARG A 8 65.06 75.21 32.72
N ALA A 9 65.77 75.29 31.59
CA ALA A 9 65.31 74.80 30.30
C ALA A 9 65.22 73.26 30.23
N PHE A 10 66.12 72.52 30.89
CA PHE A 10 66.07 71.06 30.97
C PHE A 10 64.90 70.55 31.83
N LEU A 11 64.59 71.23 32.94
CA LEU A 11 63.48 70.89 33.83
C LEU A 11 62.08 71.25 33.26
N SER A 12 62.02 72.04 32.18
CA SER A 12 60.79 72.39 31.46
C SER A 12 60.64 71.67 30.13
N ASP A 13 61.54 70.73 29.80
CA ASP A 13 61.54 70.04 28.52
C ASP A 13 60.57 68.84 28.53
N VAL A 14 59.36 69.06 28.01
CA VAL A 14 58.29 68.06 27.86
C VAL A 14 58.45 67.19 26.60
N ARG A 15 59.51 67.38 25.80
CA ARG A 15 59.69 66.66 24.52
C ARG A 15 59.87 65.14 24.67
N GLY A 16 60.17 64.64 25.88
CA GLY A 16 60.24 63.21 26.18
C GLY A 16 58.90 62.55 26.52
N ASN A 17 57.86 63.31 26.89
CA ASN A 17 56.59 62.73 27.37
C ASN A 17 55.79 62.03 26.27
N VAL A 18 55.94 62.47 25.01
CA VAL A 18 55.31 61.86 23.84
C VAL A 18 55.82 60.43 23.64
N ALA A 19 57.13 60.19 23.83
CA ALA A 19 57.72 58.85 23.69
C ALA A 19 57.25 57.89 24.79
N THR A 20 57.05 58.40 26.01
CA THR A 20 56.56 57.61 27.15
C THR A 20 55.09 57.22 26.97
N ILE A 21 54.24 58.19 26.60
CA ILE A 21 52.81 57.94 26.31
C ILE A 21 52.66 57.01 25.10
N PHE A 22 53.45 57.22 24.05
CA PHE A 22 53.46 56.36 22.86
C PHE A 22 53.85 54.93 23.21
N SER A 23 54.92 54.72 23.99
CA SER A 23 55.37 53.38 24.39
C SER A 23 54.31 52.65 25.24
N ILE A 24 53.64 53.35 26.16
CA ILE A 24 52.60 52.77 27.02
C ILE A 24 51.33 52.49 26.21
N ALA A 25 50.96 53.34 25.25
CA ALA A 25 49.79 53.15 24.41
C ALA A 25 50.00 52.11 23.29
N LEU A 26 51.24 51.90 22.85
CA LEU A 26 51.58 50.94 21.82
C LEU A 26 51.29 49.51 22.27
N ALA A 27 51.63 49.14 23.51
CA ALA A 27 51.41 47.80 24.05
C ALA A 27 49.94 47.31 23.96
N PRO A 28 48.93 48.05 24.47
CA PRO A 28 47.54 47.63 24.34
C PRO A 28 47.02 47.70 22.90
N LEU A 29 47.52 48.62 22.06
CA LEU A 29 47.14 48.69 20.64
C LEU A 29 47.66 47.49 19.84
N THR A 30 48.92 47.10 20.04
CA THR A 30 49.50 45.91 19.40
C THR A 30 48.81 44.64 19.87
N LEU A 31 48.42 44.59 21.14
CA LEU A 31 47.67 43.47 21.67
C LEU A 31 46.29 43.35 21.03
N MET A 32 45.54 44.45 20.93
CA MET A 32 44.20 44.43 20.31
C MET A 32 44.30 44.04 18.83
N ALA A 33 45.28 44.59 18.11
CA ALA A 33 45.52 44.23 16.71
C ALA A 33 45.89 42.75 16.56
N GLY A 34 46.76 42.24 17.44
CA GLY A 34 47.17 40.84 17.41
C GLY A 34 46.08 39.87 17.84
N GLY A 35 45.31 40.23 18.86
CA GLY A 35 44.13 39.49 19.28
C GLY A 35 43.07 39.41 18.19
N ALA A 36 42.90 40.48 17.39
CA ALA A 36 42.01 40.43 16.24
C ALA A 36 42.49 39.44 15.15
N VAL A 37 43.80 39.30 14.95
CA VAL A 37 44.36 38.32 14.01
C VAL A 37 44.19 36.89 14.52
N ASP A 38 44.54 36.62 15.78
CA ASP A 38 44.36 35.29 16.39
C ASP A 38 42.87 34.90 16.44
N PHE A 39 41.99 35.85 16.76
CA PHE A 39 40.55 35.65 16.73
C PHE A 39 40.03 35.36 15.31
N ASN A 40 40.54 36.06 14.29
CA ASN A 40 40.16 35.80 12.90
C ASN A 40 40.58 34.37 12.48
N GLN A 41 41.79 33.94 12.87
CA GLN A 41 42.24 32.57 12.64
C GLN A 41 41.35 31.55 13.37
N ALA A 42 40.98 31.81 14.63
CA ALA A 42 40.07 30.96 15.39
C ALA A 42 38.68 30.86 14.74
N MET A 43 38.14 31.98 14.24
CA MET A 43 36.86 31.98 13.53
C MET A 43 36.95 31.28 12.16
N GLY A 44 38.10 31.36 11.48
CA GLY A 44 38.38 30.59 10.27
C GLY A 44 38.40 29.08 10.53
N ALA A 45 39.07 28.66 11.60
CA ALA A 45 39.08 27.28 12.07
C ALA A 45 37.67 26.78 12.40
N ARG A 46 36.87 27.60 13.10
CA ARG A 46 35.46 27.28 13.39
C ARG A 46 34.64 27.05 12.14
N ALA A 47 34.77 27.90 11.13
CA ALA A 47 34.03 27.76 9.87
C ALA A 47 34.42 26.48 9.10
N ARG A 48 35.72 26.13 9.12
CA ARG A 48 36.22 24.88 8.53
C ARG A 48 35.77 23.64 9.29
N LEU A 49 35.77 23.71 10.62
CA LEU A 49 35.27 22.65 11.49
C LEU A 49 33.79 22.40 11.21
N ALA A 50 33.00 23.47 11.03
CA ALA A 50 31.59 23.35 10.67
C ALA A 50 31.39 22.60 9.34
N GLU A 51 32.13 22.99 8.29
CA GLU A 51 32.07 22.32 6.98
C GLU A 51 32.43 20.83 7.06
N ALA A 52 33.47 20.48 7.82
CA ALA A 52 33.90 19.09 8.01
C ALA A 52 32.88 18.27 8.81
N LEU A 53 32.33 18.83 9.89
CA LEU A 53 31.33 18.16 10.71
C LEU A 53 29.99 18.00 9.99
N ASP A 54 29.56 18.96 9.17
CA ASP A 54 28.34 18.85 8.35
C ASP A 54 28.48 17.74 7.30
N ALA A 55 29.63 17.64 6.64
CA ALA A 55 29.91 16.56 5.69
C ALA A 55 29.94 15.18 6.39
N ALA A 56 30.56 15.10 7.57
CA ALA A 56 30.63 13.88 8.38
C ALA A 56 29.23 13.46 8.89
N ALA A 57 28.45 14.41 9.41
CA ALA A 57 27.09 14.16 9.88
C ALA A 57 26.21 13.65 8.74
N LEU A 58 26.22 14.32 7.58
CA LEU A 58 25.46 13.88 6.40
C LEU A 58 25.88 12.47 5.94
N ALA A 59 27.17 12.16 5.95
CA ALA A 59 27.66 10.85 5.55
C ALA A 59 27.12 9.73 6.45
N VAL A 60 27.13 9.93 7.77
CA VAL A 60 26.52 9.00 8.74
C VAL A 60 24.99 8.96 8.60
N GLY A 61 24.35 10.12 8.43
CA GLY A 61 22.90 10.23 8.25
C GLY A 61 22.37 9.56 6.98
N SER A 62 23.21 9.46 5.94
CA SER A 62 22.90 8.76 4.69
C SER A 62 23.09 7.24 4.75
N GLN A 63 23.74 6.72 5.81
CA GLN A 63 23.99 5.30 5.98
C GLN A 63 23.16 4.73 7.13
N PRO A 64 22.12 3.94 6.84
CA PRO A 64 21.28 3.32 7.84
C PRO A 64 21.93 2.10 8.50
N GLY A 65 21.57 1.79 9.74
CA GLY A 65 22.07 0.61 10.48
C GLY A 65 23.54 0.64 10.95
N LEU A 66 24.22 1.79 10.89
CA LEU A 66 25.54 1.98 11.54
C LEU A 66 25.39 2.00 13.07
N ASP A 67 26.23 1.20 13.74
CA ASP A 67 26.48 1.24 15.18
C ASP A 67 27.39 2.44 15.54
N GLU A 68 27.35 2.90 16.79
CA GLU A 68 28.03 4.12 17.25
C GLU A 68 29.55 4.05 17.01
N ASP A 69 30.18 2.92 17.32
CA ASP A 69 31.62 2.69 17.06
C ASP A 69 32.00 2.83 15.58
N ARG A 70 31.13 2.35 14.68
CA ARG A 70 31.37 2.41 13.23
C ARG A 70 31.09 3.80 12.67
N ALA A 71 30.10 4.49 13.24
CA ALA A 71 29.80 5.87 12.90
C ALA A 71 30.94 6.80 13.33
N GLU A 72 31.54 6.60 14.50
CA GLU A 72 32.69 7.37 14.96
C GLU A 72 33.90 7.19 14.03
N ALA A 73 34.22 5.95 13.64
CA ALA A 73 35.29 5.70 12.67
C ALA A 73 35.03 6.40 11.33
N MET A 74 33.78 6.38 10.84
CA MET A 74 33.40 7.06 9.61
C MET A 74 33.49 8.59 9.73
N VAL A 75 33.06 9.15 10.84
CA VAL A 75 33.19 10.59 11.12
C VAL A 75 34.66 11.00 11.12
N MET A 76 35.54 10.22 11.76
CA MET A 76 36.97 10.51 11.79
C MET A 76 37.60 10.48 10.39
N ASP A 77 37.20 9.54 9.53
CA ASP A 77 37.65 9.51 8.13
C ASP A 77 37.21 10.77 7.37
N TYR A 78 35.96 11.20 7.54
CA TYR A 78 35.44 12.42 6.91
C TYR A 78 36.09 13.70 7.45
N ILE A 79 36.34 13.79 8.75
CA ILE A 79 37.06 14.91 9.37
C ILE A 79 38.49 14.96 8.82
N THR A 80 39.19 13.84 8.76
CA THR A 80 40.58 13.79 8.24
C THR A 80 40.65 14.20 6.77
N ALA A 81 39.63 13.84 5.98
CA ALA A 81 39.56 14.22 4.56
C ALA A 81 39.23 15.70 4.34
N ASN A 82 38.38 16.29 5.20
CA ASN A 82 37.87 17.66 5.04
C ASN A 82 38.61 18.71 5.90
N TYR A 83 39.41 18.27 6.87
CA TYR A 83 40.21 19.10 7.77
C TYR A 83 41.67 18.60 7.83
N PRO A 84 42.45 18.72 6.73
CA PRO A 84 43.85 18.30 6.70
C PRO A 84 44.73 19.14 7.65
N ASP A 85 45.86 18.58 8.11
CA ASP A 85 46.83 19.19 9.05
C ASP A 85 47.38 20.60 8.66
N ARG A 86 47.14 21.03 7.42
CA ARG A 86 47.51 22.37 6.93
C ARG A 86 46.52 23.46 7.33
N ASP A 87 45.31 23.08 7.74
CA ASP A 87 44.27 24.00 8.16
C ASP A 87 44.50 24.46 9.61
N PRO A 88 44.04 25.66 9.98
CA PRO A 88 44.38 26.26 11.27
C PRO A 88 43.74 25.51 12.44
N GLY A 89 44.54 24.95 13.34
CA GLY A 89 44.09 24.29 14.57
C GLY A 89 44.03 22.76 14.46
N SER A 90 43.92 22.09 15.61
CA SER A 90 43.82 20.63 15.69
C SER A 90 42.43 20.22 16.16
N VAL A 91 41.77 19.33 15.41
CA VAL A 91 40.48 18.76 15.79
C VAL A 91 40.65 17.77 16.94
N GLN A 92 39.85 17.93 17.98
CA GLN A 92 39.88 17.15 19.23
C GLN A 92 38.44 16.96 19.75
N ASN A 93 38.28 16.08 20.75
CA ASN A 93 37.01 15.83 21.46
C ASN A 93 35.82 15.58 20.51
N VAL A 94 36.03 14.81 19.45
CA VAL A 94 34.94 14.43 18.53
C VAL A 94 34.02 13.47 19.25
N GLN A 95 32.72 13.77 19.26
CA GLN A 95 31.69 12.93 19.83
C GLN A 95 30.60 12.73 18.80
N VAL A 96 30.18 11.48 18.65
CA VAL A 96 29.03 11.10 17.82
C VAL A 96 27.94 10.60 18.77
N SER A 97 26.72 11.03 18.55
CA SER A 97 25.55 10.51 19.25
C SER A 97 24.46 10.20 18.24
N ILE A 98 23.95 8.98 18.28
CA ILE A 98 22.87 8.52 17.41
C ILE A 98 21.61 8.33 18.26
N ASP A 99 20.59 9.13 17.98
CA ASP A 99 19.25 8.96 18.56
C ASP A 99 18.38 8.16 17.58
N ASP A 100 18.38 6.84 17.73
CA ASP A 100 17.57 5.94 16.89
C ASP A 100 16.06 6.12 17.07
N ARG A 101 15.59 6.77 18.15
CA ARG A 101 14.15 7.02 18.33
C ARG A 101 13.68 8.17 17.47
N ASN A 102 14.44 9.26 17.46
CA ASN A 102 14.12 10.46 16.70
C ASN A 102 14.78 10.45 15.30
N GLY A 103 15.66 9.48 15.02
CA GLY A 103 16.41 9.41 13.76
C GLY A 103 17.40 10.56 13.62
N ILE A 104 17.95 11.06 14.72
CA ILE A 104 18.83 12.23 14.72
C ILE A 104 20.26 11.74 14.92
N VAL A 105 21.17 12.17 14.05
CA VAL A 105 22.61 11.99 14.22
C VAL A 105 23.21 13.33 14.62
N ARG A 106 23.92 13.35 15.74
CA ARG A 106 24.66 14.51 16.23
C ARG A 106 26.14 14.23 16.17
N VAL A 107 26.88 15.14 15.57
CA VAL A 107 28.34 15.11 15.54
C VAL A 107 28.85 16.43 16.10
N SER A 108 29.61 16.37 17.17
CA SER A 108 30.28 17.53 17.75
C SER A 108 31.78 17.35 17.74
N GLY A 109 32.51 18.45 17.65
CA GLY A 109 33.96 18.45 17.77
C GLY A 109 34.47 19.81 18.22
N GLU A 110 35.70 19.81 18.69
CA GLU A 110 36.42 21.01 19.10
C GLU A 110 37.66 21.17 18.21
N SER A 111 38.04 22.41 17.91
CA SER A 111 39.31 22.72 17.27
C SER A 111 40.12 23.65 18.15
N GLU A 112 41.33 23.24 18.52
CA GLU A 112 42.26 24.05 19.30
C GLU A 112 43.19 24.83 18.37
N VAL A 113 43.10 26.16 18.40
CA VAL A 113 43.93 27.05 17.57
C VAL A 113 44.99 27.69 18.46
N GLN A 114 46.27 27.43 18.16
CA GLN A 114 47.38 28.08 18.87
C GLN A 114 47.41 29.58 18.53
N THR A 115 47.49 30.42 19.55
CA THR A 115 47.58 31.87 19.34
C THR A 115 49.04 32.30 19.24
N THR A 116 49.34 33.26 18.37
CA THR A 116 50.73 33.75 18.23
C THR A 116 50.94 35.04 19.03
N LEU A 117 49.95 35.95 19.01
CA LEU A 117 50.07 37.28 19.60
C LEU A 117 49.44 37.34 21.00
N LEU A 118 48.33 36.63 21.21
CA LEU A 118 47.70 36.47 22.53
C LEU A 118 48.50 35.56 23.46
N GLY A 119 49.26 34.61 22.92
CA GLY A 119 50.18 33.76 23.69
C GLY A 119 51.28 34.55 24.41
N LEU A 120 51.66 35.73 23.87
CA LEU A 120 52.58 36.65 24.56
C LEU A 120 52.03 37.18 25.89
N MET A 121 50.72 37.06 26.13
CA MET A 121 50.06 37.37 27.40
C MET A 121 49.51 36.14 28.15
N GLY A 122 49.96 34.93 27.78
CA GLY A 122 49.63 33.69 28.47
C GLY A 122 48.30 33.05 28.07
N MET A 123 47.70 33.46 26.94
CA MET A 123 46.57 32.75 26.35
C MET A 123 47.06 31.94 25.15
N ASP A 124 47.64 30.78 25.39
CA ASP A 124 48.40 30.03 24.37
C ASP A 124 47.51 29.40 23.28
N SER A 125 46.22 29.19 23.55
CA SER A 125 45.26 28.66 22.59
C SER A 125 43.84 29.24 22.74
N ILE A 126 43.08 29.17 21.66
CA ILE A 126 41.64 29.42 21.61
C ILE A 126 40.99 28.14 21.09
N THR A 127 40.11 27.54 21.89
CA THR A 127 39.29 26.39 21.48
C THR A 127 37.97 26.90 20.92
N VAL A 128 37.59 26.39 19.74
CA VAL A 128 36.29 26.63 19.12
C VAL A 128 35.52 25.32 18.99
N ASP A 129 34.24 25.33 19.32
CA ASP A 129 33.35 24.19 19.21
C ASP A 129 32.35 24.35 18.06
N TRP A 130 31.92 23.22 17.50
CA TRP A 130 30.79 23.15 16.59
C TRP A 130 30.04 21.83 16.75
N MET A 131 28.74 21.88 16.51
CA MET A 131 27.85 20.72 16.54
C MET A 131 26.98 20.74 15.29
N SER A 132 27.01 19.64 14.55
CA SER A 132 26.14 19.39 13.41
C SER A 132 25.07 18.35 13.78
N GLU A 133 23.87 18.56 13.28
CA GLU A 133 22.72 17.68 13.48
C GLU A 133 22.08 17.37 12.12
N VAL A 134 21.84 16.09 11.84
CA VAL A 134 21.14 15.64 10.62
C VAL A 134 20.08 14.60 10.97
N MET A 135 18.97 14.62 10.22
CA MET A 135 17.97 13.55 10.26
C MET A 135 18.40 12.42 9.33
N ARG A 136 18.41 11.19 9.85
CA ARG A 136 18.65 9.96 9.09
C ARG A 136 17.50 9.74 8.11
N ALA A 137 17.83 9.32 6.89
CA ALA A 137 16.80 8.88 5.95
C ALA A 137 16.03 7.70 6.55
N ARG A 138 14.71 7.87 6.76
CA ARG A 138 13.78 6.78 7.08
C ARG A 138 12.89 6.57 5.88
N MET A 139 12.73 5.33 5.51
CA MET A 139 11.83 4.95 4.42
C MET A 139 10.38 5.02 4.90
N ASN A 140 9.49 5.50 4.04
CA ASN A 140 8.06 5.35 4.19
C ASN A 140 7.70 3.86 4.13
N LEU A 141 6.69 3.43 4.88
CA LEU A 141 6.17 2.08 4.81
C LEU A 141 4.70 2.11 4.38
N GLU A 142 4.42 1.42 3.29
CA GLU A 142 3.07 1.10 2.86
C GLU A 142 2.85 -0.40 2.99
N LEU A 143 1.98 -0.79 3.92
CA LEU A 143 1.64 -2.18 4.19
C LEU A 143 0.19 -2.44 3.80
N VAL A 144 -0.08 -3.50 3.05
CA VAL A 144 -1.44 -4.03 2.89
C VAL A 144 -1.57 -5.39 3.56
N MET A 145 -2.63 -5.56 4.35
CA MET A 145 -3.01 -6.85 4.94
C MET A 145 -4.10 -7.48 4.08
N VAL A 146 -3.81 -8.62 3.46
CA VAL A 146 -4.75 -9.42 2.65
C VAL A 146 -5.22 -10.59 3.50
N LEU A 147 -6.38 -10.45 4.11
CA LEU A 147 -6.83 -11.31 5.21
C LEU A 147 -8.05 -12.13 4.82
N ASP A 148 -7.91 -13.45 4.88
CA ASP A 148 -8.97 -14.41 4.64
C ASP A 148 -10.07 -14.30 5.72
N ASN A 149 -11.30 -14.01 5.28
CA ASN A 149 -12.49 -13.98 6.12
C ASN A 149 -13.58 -14.92 5.60
N THR A 150 -13.17 -16.08 5.10
CA THR A 150 -14.06 -17.11 4.54
C THR A 150 -14.77 -17.90 5.63
N GLY A 151 -15.72 -18.77 5.26
CA GLY A 151 -16.50 -19.55 6.21
C GLY A 151 -15.65 -20.47 7.11
N SER A 152 -14.50 -20.97 6.62
CA SER A 152 -13.56 -21.79 7.39
C SER A 152 -12.94 -21.03 8.58
N MET A 153 -12.87 -19.71 8.46
CA MET A 153 -12.36 -18.81 9.52
C MET A 153 -13.35 -18.57 10.65
N SER A 154 -14.57 -19.13 10.59
CA SER A 154 -15.59 -18.87 11.61
C SER A 154 -15.17 -19.29 13.03
N GLY A 155 -15.81 -18.68 14.03
CA GLY A 155 -15.57 -19.01 15.44
C GLY A 155 -14.29 -18.41 16.01
N SER A 156 -13.40 -19.25 16.55
CA SER A 156 -12.17 -18.79 17.21
C SER A 156 -11.08 -18.33 16.25
N LYS A 157 -11.10 -18.81 15.00
CA LYS A 157 -10.07 -18.50 14.01
C LYS A 157 -10.07 -17.02 13.60
N ILE A 158 -11.23 -16.49 13.20
CA ILE A 158 -11.39 -15.07 12.86
C ILE A 158 -11.06 -14.15 14.05
N ARG A 159 -11.36 -14.58 15.30
CA ARG A 159 -10.96 -13.80 16.49
C ARG A 159 -9.44 -13.75 16.64
N ALA A 160 -8.77 -14.90 16.53
CA ALA A 160 -7.31 -14.95 16.59
C ALA A 160 -6.64 -14.14 15.47
N LEU A 161 -7.21 -14.17 14.26
CA LEU A 161 -6.77 -13.35 13.14
C LEU A 161 -6.88 -11.85 13.45
N ARG A 162 -8.04 -11.41 13.93
CA ARG A 162 -8.26 -10.00 14.30
C ARG A 162 -7.28 -9.57 15.39
N ASP A 163 -7.15 -10.36 16.46
CA ASP A 163 -6.23 -10.07 17.57
C ASP A 163 -4.78 -9.93 17.07
N ALA A 164 -4.32 -10.82 16.19
CA ALA A 164 -2.95 -10.78 15.66
C ALA A 164 -2.72 -9.61 14.66
N ALA A 165 -3.71 -9.29 13.83
CA ALA A 165 -3.66 -8.14 12.93
C ALA A 165 -3.70 -6.80 13.67
N GLU A 166 -4.44 -6.71 14.79
CA GLU A 166 -4.42 -5.57 15.70
C GLU A 166 -3.01 -5.38 16.29
N VAL A 167 -2.36 -6.46 16.76
CA VAL A 167 -0.98 -6.41 17.29
C VAL A 167 0.02 -5.88 16.26
N LEU A 168 -0.04 -6.36 15.00
CA LEU A 168 0.83 -5.84 13.93
C LEU A 168 0.59 -4.35 13.68
N THR A 169 -0.68 -3.96 13.58
CA THR A 169 -1.07 -2.56 13.37
C THR A 169 -0.55 -1.66 14.49
N GLU A 170 -0.81 -2.03 15.74
CA GLU A 170 -0.36 -1.29 16.93
C GLU A 170 1.16 -1.18 16.99
N THR A 171 1.87 -2.29 16.77
CA THR A 171 3.34 -2.30 16.82
C THR A 171 3.96 -1.36 15.77
N LEU A 172 3.43 -1.37 14.54
CA LEU A 172 3.94 -0.50 13.47
C LEU A 172 3.66 0.99 13.75
N PHE A 173 2.46 1.32 14.24
CA PHE A 173 2.10 2.69 14.59
C PHE A 173 2.83 3.21 15.83
N ASP A 174 3.09 2.37 16.83
CA ASP A 174 3.85 2.73 18.02
C ASP A 174 5.34 2.92 17.71
N GLY A 175 5.88 2.16 16.75
CA GLY A 175 7.25 2.31 16.25
C GLY A 175 7.45 3.45 15.25
N ALA A 176 6.37 4.07 14.75
CA ALA A 176 6.44 5.14 13.78
C ALA A 176 6.67 6.50 14.46
N ALA A 177 7.88 7.05 14.31
CA ALA A 177 8.21 8.41 14.79
C ALA A 177 7.41 9.48 14.02
N ASP A 178 7.22 9.28 12.72
CA ASP A 178 6.31 10.03 11.88
C ASP A 178 5.18 9.12 11.40
N ARG A 179 3.94 9.51 11.68
CA ARG A 179 2.73 8.78 11.28
C ARG A 179 2.43 8.95 9.80
N ASP A 180 2.87 10.03 9.17
CA ASP A 180 2.68 10.26 7.74
C ASP A 180 3.61 9.36 6.89
N ALA A 181 4.69 8.87 7.49
CA ALA A 181 5.60 7.88 6.89
C ALA A 181 5.14 6.42 7.05
N LEU A 182 3.91 6.19 7.51
CA LEU A 182 3.29 4.85 7.63
C LEU A 182 1.85 4.90 7.13
N ALA A 183 1.56 4.12 6.09
CA ALA A 183 0.18 3.86 5.67
C ALA A 183 -0.09 2.35 5.71
N ILE A 184 -1.27 1.99 6.18
CA ILE A 184 -1.75 0.61 6.20
C ILE A 184 -3.07 0.52 5.43
N GLY A 185 -3.21 -0.47 4.56
CA GLY A 185 -4.45 -0.86 3.88
C GLY A 185 -4.91 -2.24 4.32
N LEU A 186 -6.21 -2.54 4.14
CA LEU A 186 -6.80 -3.82 4.51
C LEU A 186 -7.69 -4.35 3.39
N VAL A 187 -7.44 -5.58 2.98
CA VAL A 187 -8.27 -6.34 2.02
C VAL A 187 -8.83 -7.58 2.72
N PRO A 188 -10.05 -7.50 3.28
CA PRO A 188 -10.78 -8.70 3.67
C PRO A 188 -11.32 -9.38 2.39
N PHE A 189 -11.02 -10.67 2.22
CA PHE A 189 -11.44 -11.40 1.02
C PHE A 189 -12.11 -12.74 1.33
N ALA A 190 -13.10 -13.05 0.50
CA ALA A 190 -13.75 -14.35 0.42
C ALA A 190 -13.91 -14.72 -1.06
N ALA A 191 -15.12 -15.02 -1.52
CA ALA A 191 -15.37 -15.39 -2.91
C ALA A 191 -15.23 -14.20 -3.87
N THR A 192 -15.43 -13.00 -3.33
CA THR A 192 -15.28 -11.68 -3.97
C THR A 192 -14.63 -10.69 -3.00
N VAL A 193 -14.22 -9.54 -3.49
CA VAL A 193 -13.78 -8.39 -2.68
C VAL A 193 -14.80 -7.26 -2.77
N ASN A 194 -15.05 -6.60 -1.64
CA ASN A 194 -15.97 -5.48 -1.50
C ASN A 194 -15.19 -4.15 -1.58
N VAL A 195 -15.47 -3.31 -2.57
CA VAL A 195 -14.85 -1.99 -2.74
C VAL A 195 -15.60 -0.89 -1.99
N GLY A 196 -16.84 -1.17 -1.57
CA GLY A 196 -17.71 -0.24 -0.85
C GLY A 196 -18.84 0.32 -1.71
N THR A 197 -20.02 0.45 -1.12
CA THR A 197 -21.25 0.90 -1.81
C THR A 197 -21.21 2.37 -2.21
N GLN A 198 -20.32 3.18 -1.60
CA GLN A 198 -20.11 4.57 -1.97
C GLN A 198 -19.63 4.74 -3.42
N TYR A 199 -19.06 3.69 -4.02
CA TYR A 199 -18.62 3.69 -5.40
C TYR A 199 -19.70 3.25 -6.40
N ALA A 200 -20.96 3.10 -5.99
CA ALA A 200 -22.02 2.71 -6.92
C ALA A 200 -22.04 3.62 -8.15
N ARG A 201 -21.93 3.02 -9.34
CA ARG A 201 -21.82 3.71 -10.65
C ARG A 201 -20.61 4.65 -10.79
N ALA A 202 -19.52 4.40 -10.05
CA ALA A 202 -18.25 5.02 -10.38
C ALA A 202 -17.86 4.70 -11.83
N TRP A 203 -17.18 5.61 -12.51
CA TRP A 203 -16.87 5.47 -13.94
C TRP A 203 -16.05 4.20 -14.26
N TRP A 204 -15.21 3.76 -13.33
CA TRP A 204 -14.40 2.55 -13.43
C TRP A 204 -15.17 1.26 -13.08
N LEU A 205 -16.42 1.36 -12.59
CA LEU A 205 -17.36 0.26 -12.34
C LEU A 205 -18.37 0.06 -13.48
N ASP A 206 -17.93 0.33 -14.69
CA ASP A 206 -18.63 0.02 -15.92
C ASP A 206 -20.14 0.39 -15.90
N PRO A 207 -20.49 1.67 -15.64
CA PRO A 207 -21.88 2.10 -15.50
C PRO A 207 -22.69 1.91 -16.79
N GLU A 208 -22.02 1.94 -17.95
CA GLU A 208 -22.64 1.75 -19.25
C GLU A 208 -22.62 0.28 -19.70
N GLY A 209 -21.91 -0.60 -18.98
CA GLY A 209 -21.86 -2.02 -19.31
C GLY A 209 -21.08 -2.35 -20.56
N GLU A 210 -19.93 -1.72 -20.78
CA GLU A 210 -19.04 -1.92 -21.93
C GLU A 210 -18.05 -3.08 -21.73
N ALA A 211 -17.78 -3.50 -20.48
CA ALA A 211 -16.84 -4.58 -20.23
C ALA A 211 -17.35 -5.92 -20.79
N PRO A 212 -16.50 -6.79 -21.35
CA PRO A 212 -16.94 -8.04 -21.99
C PRO A 212 -17.63 -9.00 -21.02
N TYR A 213 -17.24 -8.97 -19.74
CA TYR A 213 -17.83 -9.80 -18.70
C TYR A 213 -19.13 -9.24 -18.12
N HIS A 214 -19.49 -8.00 -18.47
CA HIS A 214 -20.71 -7.37 -17.96
C HIS A 214 -21.93 -8.06 -18.56
N GLY A 215 -22.67 -8.78 -17.72
CA GLY A 215 -23.87 -9.46 -18.18
C GLY A 215 -23.64 -10.56 -19.21
N GLU A 216 -22.43 -11.12 -19.33
CA GLU A 216 -22.10 -12.19 -20.28
C GLU A 216 -23.07 -13.39 -20.19
N TRP A 217 -23.59 -13.66 -18.99
CA TRP A 217 -24.55 -14.73 -18.76
C TRP A 217 -25.93 -14.47 -19.39
N MET A 218 -26.20 -13.24 -19.87
CA MET A 218 -27.45 -12.83 -20.50
C MET A 218 -27.55 -13.16 -21.99
N GLY A 219 -26.42 -13.47 -22.64
CA GLY A 219 -26.33 -13.68 -24.08
C GLY A 219 -24.99 -13.20 -24.63
N ASP A 220 -24.53 -13.82 -25.70
CA ASP A 220 -23.21 -13.55 -26.28
C ASP A 220 -23.20 -12.19 -27.02
N ARG A 221 -22.38 -11.25 -26.53
CA ARG A 221 -22.22 -9.92 -27.15
C ARG A 221 -21.49 -9.95 -28.51
N ASP A 222 -20.85 -11.07 -28.87
CA ASP A 222 -20.02 -11.17 -30.07
C ASP A 222 -20.33 -12.35 -31.01
N ASN A 223 -21.06 -13.38 -30.56
CA ASN A 223 -21.43 -14.48 -31.46
C ASN A 223 -22.88 -14.37 -31.89
N GLY A 224 -23.09 -13.92 -33.14
CA GLY A 224 -24.33 -13.97 -33.91
C GLY A 224 -24.87 -15.39 -34.18
N HIS A 225 -24.89 -16.23 -33.16
CA HIS A 225 -25.65 -17.46 -33.08
C HIS A 225 -26.87 -17.16 -32.22
N GLY A 226 -27.88 -16.62 -32.89
CA GLY A 226 -29.21 -16.44 -32.33
C GLY A 226 -29.71 -17.75 -31.73
N ASN A 227 -29.88 -17.73 -30.42
CA ASN A 227 -31.06 -18.28 -29.81
C ASN A 227 -31.78 -17.06 -29.25
N ASP A 228 -32.98 -16.82 -29.79
CA ASP A 228 -33.84 -15.72 -29.42
C ASP A 228 -33.85 -15.56 -27.90
N ALA A 229 -33.24 -14.48 -27.40
CA ALA A 229 -33.62 -13.98 -26.11
C ALA A 229 -35.08 -13.51 -26.28
N ASP A 230 -36.04 -14.42 -26.07
CA ASP A 230 -37.50 -14.22 -26.12
C ASP A 230 -37.99 -13.08 -25.18
N GLY A 231 -37.10 -12.26 -24.63
CA GLY A 231 -37.37 -11.10 -23.81
C GLY A 231 -37.45 -9.76 -24.55
N CYS A 232 -36.97 -9.62 -25.80
CA CYS A 232 -37.03 -8.31 -26.47
C CYS A 232 -38.32 -8.08 -27.27
N ASP A 233 -39.01 -9.13 -27.74
CA ASP A 233 -40.12 -8.99 -28.71
C ASP A 233 -41.50 -9.44 -28.20
N ASP A 234 -41.62 -9.87 -26.95
CA ASP A 234 -42.88 -10.38 -26.40
C ASP A 234 -43.80 -9.28 -25.83
N GLY A 235 -43.82 -8.08 -26.43
CA GLY A 235 -44.78 -7.03 -26.06
C GLY A 235 -44.81 -6.62 -24.57
N ASN A 236 -43.80 -7.04 -23.80
CA ASN A 236 -43.66 -6.83 -22.37
C ASN A 236 -42.70 -5.64 -22.16
N PRO A 237 -42.98 -4.65 -21.29
CA PRO A 237 -42.25 -3.37 -21.28
C PRO A 237 -40.81 -3.43 -20.73
N GLY A 238 -40.20 -4.60 -20.60
CA GLY A 238 -39.07 -4.83 -19.72
C GLY A 238 -37.69 -4.78 -20.37
N LEU A 239 -36.79 -3.99 -19.76
CA LEU A 239 -35.33 -4.13 -19.73
C LEU A 239 -34.49 -3.74 -20.96
N GLY A 240 -35.06 -3.55 -22.15
CA GLY A 240 -34.32 -2.95 -23.29
C GLY A 240 -33.99 -1.47 -23.05
N ARG A 241 -32.85 -0.96 -23.56
CA ARG A 241 -32.40 0.45 -23.42
C ARG A 241 -33.42 1.47 -23.99
N GLY A 242 -34.45 1.80 -23.21
CA GLY A 242 -35.44 2.81 -23.53
C GLY A 242 -35.04 4.24 -23.14
N ARG A 243 -33.85 4.73 -23.53
CA ARG A 243 -33.49 6.16 -23.38
C ARG A 243 -33.49 6.92 -24.72
N GLY A 244 -34.57 6.77 -25.47
CA GLY A 244 -34.91 7.71 -26.54
C GLY A 244 -35.63 8.95 -26.01
N ARG A 245 -34.90 10.04 -25.71
CA ARG A 245 -35.48 11.39 -25.87
C ARG A 245 -35.63 11.66 -27.38
N GLY A 246 -36.60 11.01 -27.99
CA GLY A 246 -36.91 11.15 -29.41
C GLY A 246 -38.25 10.51 -29.69
N ARG A 247 -39.22 11.30 -30.14
CA ARG A 247 -40.41 10.79 -30.81
C ARG A 247 -39.96 10.19 -32.15
N GLY A 248 -39.46 8.96 -32.11
CA GLY A 248 -39.08 8.14 -33.25
C GLY A 248 -40.05 6.96 -33.35
N GLN A 249 -40.53 6.72 -34.56
CA GLN A 249 -41.53 5.74 -34.94
C GLN A 249 -41.06 4.31 -34.65
N ARG A 250 -41.91 3.49 -33.99
CA ARG A 250 -41.73 2.03 -33.90
C ARG A 250 -41.45 1.48 -35.30
N ASP A 251 -40.28 0.85 -35.48
CA ASP A 251 -40.04 0.00 -36.63
C ASP A 251 -40.72 -1.36 -36.36
N PRO A 252 -41.71 -1.78 -37.15
CA PRO A 252 -42.39 -3.06 -36.95
C PRO A 252 -41.59 -4.28 -37.45
N ASN A 253 -40.37 -4.08 -37.98
CA ASN A 253 -39.57 -5.12 -38.63
C ASN A 253 -38.18 -5.35 -37.99
N SER A 254 -37.91 -4.86 -36.77
CA SER A 254 -36.64 -5.16 -36.09
C SER A 254 -36.73 -6.51 -35.36
N GLU A 255 -36.58 -7.60 -36.11
CA GLU A 255 -36.60 -9.00 -35.60
C GLU A 255 -35.30 -9.41 -34.86
N GLU A 256 -34.38 -8.51 -34.54
CA GLU A 256 -33.11 -8.86 -33.88
C GLU A 256 -32.86 -7.92 -32.69
N CYS A 257 -32.80 -8.47 -31.47
CA CYS A 257 -32.18 -7.78 -30.34
C CYS A 257 -30.72 -7.50 -30.75
N ASN A 258 -30.32 -6.24 -30.87
CA ASN A 258 -28.90 -5.95 -30.97
C ASN A 258 -28.29 -6.05 -29.57
N ASN A 259 -27.05 -6.54 -29.48
CA ASN A 259 -26.32 -6.70 -28.21
C ASN A 259 -26.16 -5.39 -27.41
N GLU A 260 -26.41 -4.24 -28.04
CA GLU A 260 -26.47 -2.90 -27.41
C GLU A 260 -27.72 -2.68 -26.53
N ASP A 261 -28.71 -3.58 -26.55
CA ASP A 261 -29.98 -3.43 -25.82
C ASP A 261 -30.07 -4.28 -24.53
N LEU A 262 -29.05 -5.06 -24.18
CA LEU A 262 -29.05 -5.87 -22.94
C LEU A 262 -28.95 -4.97 -21.69
N PRO A 263 -29.71 -5.26 -20.62
CA PRO A 263 -29.63 -4.50 -19.38
C PRO A 263 -28.26 -4.66 -18.74
N THR A 264 -27.75 -3.58 -18.15
CA THR A 264 -26.58 -3.63 -17.28
C THR A 264 -26.94 -4.27 -15.93
N HIS A 265 -25.95 -4.75 -15.18
CA HIS A 265 -26.13 -5.15 -13.79
C HIS A 265 -26.74 -4.02 -12.94
N TRP A 266 -26.47 -2.75 -13.30
CA TRP A 266 -27.08 -1.59 -12.67
C TRP A 266 -28.58 -1.47 -12.96
N ASP A 267 -28.99 -1.72 -14.22
CA ASP A 267 -30.41 -1.74 -14.59
C ASP A 267 -31.14 -2.87 -13.84
N LEU A 268 -30.51 -4.04 -13.70
CA LEU A 268 -31.07 -5.14 -12.92
C LEU A 268 -31.24 -4.77 -11.44
N PHE A 269 -30.27 -4.08 -10.82
CA PHE A 269 -30.41 -3.60 -9.44
C PHE A 269 -31.51 -2.53 -9.29
N ASP A 270 -31.68 -1.64 -10.29
CA ASP A 270 -32.73 -0.60 -10.25
C ASP A 270 -34.15 -1.19 -10.32
N GLU A 271 -34.30 -2.31 -11.01
CA GLU A 271 -35.57 -2.99 -11.23
C GLU A 271 -35.98 -3.87 -10.04
N LEU A 272 -34.99 -4.39 -9.29
CA LEU A 272 -35.23 -5.20 -8.11
C LEU A 272 -35.69 -4.36 -6.91
N ARG A 273 -36.74 -4.83 -6.23
CA ARG A 273 -37.25 -4.20 -5.02
C ARG A 273 -36.39 -4.52 -3.81
N ASN A 274 -36.11 -3.51 -2.99
CA ASN A 274 -35.40 -3.60 -1.71
C ASN A 274 -34.01 -4.26 -1.80
N THR A 275 -33.40 -4.25 -2.98
CA THR A 275 -32.10 -4.86 -3.20
C THR A 275 -31.22 -3.83 -3.88
N SER A 276 -30.03 -3.62 -3.33
CA SER A 276 -29.03 -2.72 -3.89
C SER A 276 -27.70 -3.44 -3.95
N TRP A 277 -26.81 -2.95 -4.79
CA TRP A 277 -25.45 -3.47 -4.88
C TRP A 277 -24.74 -3.37 -3.52
N ALA A 278 -24.20 -4.49 -3.04
CA ALA A 278 -23.58 -4.58 -1.71
C ALA A 278 -22.10 -4.14 -1.69
N GLY A 279 -21.55 -3.73 -2.83
CA GLY A 279 -20.19 -3.18 -2.94
C GLY A 279 -19.15 -4.12 -3.53
N CYS A 280 -19.48 -5.37 -3.90
CA CYS A 280 -18.51 -6.30 -4.47
C CYS A 280 -18.37 -6.21 -5.98
N VAL A 281 -17.22 -6.63 -6.47
CA VAL A 281 -16.88 -6.60 -7.90
C VAL A 281 -16.52 -7.99 -8.42
N GLU A 282 -16.69 -8.18 -9.71
CA GLU A 282 -16.18 -9.35 -10.42
C GLU A 282 -14.69 -9.17 -10.75
N ALA A 283 -14.01 -10.28 -11.00
CA ALA A 283 -12.66 -10.29 -11.53
C ALA A 283 -12.68 -9.84 -13.00
N ARG A 284 -11.66 -9.08 -13.39
CA ARG A 284 -11.48 -8.62 -14.77
C ARG A 284 -11.06 -9.78 -15.70
N PRO A 285 -11.15 -9.63 -17.03
CA PRO A 285 -10.52 -10.54 -17.97
C PRO A 285 -9.03 -10.78 -17.69
N MET A 286 -8.55 -12.00 -17.94
CA MET A 286 -7.12 -12.29 -17.82
C MET A 286 -6.35 -11.53 -18.92
N PRO A 287 -5.22 -10.88 -18.59
CA PRO A 287 -4.47 -10.97 -17.33
C PRO A 287 -4.84 -9.91 -16.27
N TYR A 288 -5.77 -9.01 -16.56
CA TYR A 288 -6.12 -7.85 -15.73
C TYR A 288 -6.80 -8.17 -14.41
N ASP A 289 -7.27 -9.40 -14.19
CA ASP A 289 -7.75 -9.86 -12.87
C ASP A 289 -6.67 -9.75 -11.79
N ILE A 290 -5.40 -10.06 -12.11
CA ILE A 290 -4.27 -9.94 -11.16
C ILE A 290 -3.41 -8.71 -11.41
N GLU A 291 -3.29 -8.27 -12.67
CA GLU A 291 -2.47 -7.13 -13.01
C GLU A 291 -3.14 -5.82 -12.60
N ASP A 292 -2.33 -4.84 -12.22
CA ASP A 292 -2.76 -3.52 -11.84
C ASP A 292 -2.66 -2.56 -13.03
N VAL A 293 -3.60 -2.74 -13.95
CA VAL A 293 -3.80 -1.86 -15.12
C VAL A 293 -4.96 -0.90 -14.83
N GLU A 294 -4.77 0.37 -15.16
CA GLU A 294 -5.74 1.43 -14.94
C GLU A 294 -7.04 1.18 -15.73
N PRO A 295 -8.22 1.34 -15.10
CA PRO A 295 -9.51 1.30 -15.79
C PRO A 295 -9.57 2.32 -16.93
N SER A 296 -10.12 1.94 -18.09
CA SER A 296 -10.19 2.83 -19.26
C SER A 296 -11.40 2.52 -20.13
N ASN A 297 -12.18 3.54 -20.49
CA ASN A 297 -13.29 3.40 -21.44
C ASN A 297 -12.80 3.06 -22.86
N ASN A 298 -11.53 3.30 -23.18
CA ASN A 298 -10.94 2.92 -24.47
C ASN A 298 -10.46 1.45 -24.48
N ASN A 299 -10.41 0.81 -23.32
CA ASN A 299 -10.11 -0.62 -23.18
C ASN A 299 -11.07 -1.22 -22.13
N PRO A 300 -12.32 -1.52 -22.51
CA PRO A 300 -13.35 -1.97 -21.57
C PRO A 300 -12.99 -3.23 -20.77
N GLU A 301 -12.03 -4.04 -21.24
CA GLU A 301 -11.49 -5.19 -20.48
C GLU A 301 -10.80 -4.78 -19.17
N THR A 302 -10.39 -3.51 -19.02
CA THR A 302 -9.76 -3.02 -17.79
C THR A 302 -10.76 -2.45 -16.78
N LEU A 303 -12.03 -2.27 -17.17
CA LEU A 303 -13.10 -1.84 -16.28
C LEU A 303 -13.47 -2.96 -15.29
N PHE A 304 -13.98 -2.57 -14.13
CA PHE A 304 -14.53 -3.51 -13.16
C PHE A 304 -16.03 -3.67 -13.35
N VAL A 305 -16.51 -4.90 -13.28
CA VAL A 305 -17.95 -5.19 -13.36
C VAL A 305 -18.51 -5.26 -11.93
N PRO A 306 -19.62 -4.56 -11.62
CA PRO A 306 -20.27 -4.73 -10.31
C PRO A 306 -20.77 -6.16 -10.18
N TYR A 307 -20.49 -6.81 -9.05
CA TYR A 307 -20.92 -8.18 -8.81
C TYR A 307 -22.45 -8.29 -8.84
N PHE A 308 -22.96 -9.16 -9.70
CA PHE A 308 -24.37 -9.53 -9.76
C PHE A 308 -24.48 -11.03 -9.99
N ALA A 309 -24.88 -11.77 -8.96
CA ALA A 309 -25.18 -13.19 -9.10
C ALA A 309 -26.57 -13.36 -9.74
N PRO A 310 -26.69 -13.88 -10.97
CA PRO A 310 -27.99 -14.05 -11.58
C PRO A 310 -28.84 -15.05 -10.79
N ASP A 311 -30.15 -14.88 -10.96
CA ASP A 311 -31.16 -15.77 -10.41
C ASP A 311 -31.08 -17.15 -11.09
N GLU A 312 -30.86 -18.17 -10.29
CA GLU A 312 -30.72 -19.55 -10.74
C GLU A 312 -32.07 -20.29 -10.70
N PRO A 313 -32.25 -21.36 -11.51
CA PRO A 313 -33.59 -21.94 -11.64
C PRO A 313 -34.21 -22.65 -10.44
N ASP A 314 -35.54 -22.59 -10.34
CA ASP A 314 -36.38 -23.08 -9.22
C ASP A 314 -36.59 -24.61 -9.18
N ASN A 315 -35.54 -25.39 -9.45
CA ASN A 315 -35.63 -26.84 -9.58
C ASN A 315 -34.90 -27.65 -8.48
N GLY A 316 -34.41 -26.96 -7.44
CA GLY A 316 -33.72 -27.56 -6.29
C GLY A 316 -32.32 -28.11 -6.57
N ARG A 317 -31.78 -27.95 -7.79
CA ARG A 317 -30.37 -28.26 -8.13
C ARG A 317 -29.43 -27.07 -7.95
N TYR A 318 -29.99 -25.88 -7.83
CA TYR A 318 -29.29 -24.61 -7.78
C TYR A 318 -29.54 -23.93 -6.43
N PHE A 319 -28.61 -23.07 -6.01
CA PHE A 319 -28.56 -22.56 -4.64
C PHE A 319 -28.82 -21.06 -4.54
N ASN A 320 -28.79 -20.33 -5.66
CA ASN A 320 -29.11 -18.90 -5.74
C ASN A 320 -30.41 -18.65 -6.52
N SER A 321 -31.48 -19.34 -6.13
CA SER A 321 -32.84 -19.04 -6.60
C SER A 321 -33.47 -18.01 -5.64
N TYR A 322 -33.92 -16.90 -6.20
CA TYR A 322 -34.49 -15.77 -5.49
C TYR A 322 -35.64 -15.05 -6.20
N LEU A 323 -35.95 -15.36 -7.46
CA LEU A 323 -37.16 -14.92 -8.16
C LEU A 323 -37.89 -16.13 -8.73
N ASP A 324 -39.23 -16.07 -8.74
CA ASP A 324 -40.06 -17.12 -9.34
C ASP A 324 -39.91 -17.08 -10.86
N ASP A 325 -39.25 -18.10 -11.42
CA ASP A 325 -38.99 -18.20 -12.86
C ASP A 325 -40.05 -19.04 -13.59
N GLY A 326 -40.92 -19.73 -12.84
CA GLY A 326 -41.93 -20.65 -13.37
C GLY A 326 -41.35 -21.89 -14.07
N LEU A 327 -40.03 -22.13 -13.99
CA LEU A 327 -39.36 -23.24 -14.67
C LEU A 327 -39.46 -24.51 -13.83
N SER A 328 -39.93 -25.59 -14.46
CA SER A 328 -39.88 -26.91 -13.86
C SER A 328 -38.54 -27.61 -14.12
N SER A 329 -38.22 -28.60 -13.29
CA SER A 329 -37.10 -29.52 -13.53
C SER A 329 -37.15 -30.31 -14.85
N ARG A 330 -38.26 -30.24 -15.60
CA ARG A 330 -38.37 -30.80 -16.97
C ARG A 330 -37.95 -29.77 -18.02
N ASP A 331 -38.29 -28.50 -17.81
CA ASP A 331 -38.00 -27.41 -18.74
C ASP A 331 -36.49 -27.18 -18.85
N THR A 332 -35.79 -27.22 -17.72
CA THR A 332 -34.34 -26.98 -17.66
C THR A 332 -33.46 -28.14 -18.15
N ARG A 333 -34.01 -29.25 -18.65
CA ARG A 333 -33.20 -30.44 -19.05
C ARG A 333 -32.51 -30.30 -20.40
N ASN A 334 -33.10 -29.52 -21.29
CA ASN A 334 -32.61 -29.35 -22.65
C ASN A 334 -32.07 -27.93 -22.90
N MET A 335 -32.07 -27.08 -21.87
CA MET A 335 -31.57 -25.70 -21.95
C MET A 335 -30.08 -25.64 -21.66
N THR A 336 -29.35 -24.75 -22.34
CA THR A 336 -27.98 -24.38 -22.01
C THR A 336 -27.91 -23.55 -20.71
N ALA A 337 -26.72 -23.37 -20.16
CA ALA A 337 -26.49 -22.50 -19.01
C ALA A 337 -27.02 -21.07 -19.24
N LEU A 338 -26.74 -20.51 -20.42
CA LEU A 338 -27.17 -19.17 -20.81
C LEU A 338 -28.69 -19.10 -20.96
N GLU A 339 -29.28 -20.06 -21.67
CA GLU A 339 -30.75 -20.13 -21.82
C GLU A 339 -31.45 -20.20 -20.46
N MET A 340 -30.90 -20.94 -19.49
CA MET A 340 -31.47 -21.06 -18.14
C MET A 340 -31.43 -19.75 -17.34
N LEU A 341 -30.39 -18.94 -17.51
CA LEU A 341 -30.24 -17.67 -16.77
C LEU A 341 -31.00 -16.52 -17.46
N ALA A 342 -31.05 -16.55 -18.78
CA ALA A 342 -31.77 -15.61 -19.63
C ALA A 342 -33.29 -15.88 -19.67
N ALA A 343 -33.72 -17.07 -19.29
CA ALA A 343 -35.14 -17.42 -19.20
C ALA A 343 -35.88 -16.41 -18.31
N ASN A 344 -36.77 -15.64 -18.93
CA ASN A 344 -37.70 -14.72 -18.26
C ASN A 344 -37.03 -13.52 -17.56
N PHE A 345 -36.25 -12.70 -18.29
CA PHE A 345 -35.70 -11.43 -17.78
C PHE A 345 -36.74 -10.52 -17.10
N ALA A 346 -38.00 -10.56 -17.56
CA ALA A 346 -39.09 -9.79 -16.96
C ALA A 346 -39.29 -10.05 -15.45
N ARG A 347 -38.78 -11.17 -14.91
CA ARG A 347 -38.81 -11.48 -13.46
C ARG A 347 -38.05 -10.46 -12.61
N TYR A 348 -37.03 -9.81 -13.17
CA TYR A 348 -36.26 -8.77 -12.45
C TYR A 348 -37.07 -7.48 -12.28
N THR A 349 -37.94 -7.14 -13.25
CA THR A 349 -38.79 -5.94 -13.21
C THR A 349 -39.77 -5.96 -12.04
N GLY A 350 -39.49 -5.18 -11.00
CA GLY A 350 -40.28 -5.14 -9.78
C GLY A 350 -40.18 -6.43 -8.93
N GLY A 351 -39.23 -7.31 -9.25
CA GLY A 351 -38.97 -8.56 -8.56
C GLY A 351 -38.59 -8.34 -7.09
N ARG A 352 -38.94 -9.29 -6.22
CA ARG A 352 -38.63 -9.25 -4.78
C ARG A 352 -37.78 -10.47 -4.42
N PRO A 353 -36.45 -10.32 -4.34
CA PRO A 353 -35.57 -11.43 -3.99
C PRO A 353 -35.94 -12.08 -2.65
N SER A 354 -36.06 -13.41 -2.64
CA SER A 354 -36.32 -14.18 -1.42
C SER A 354 -35.63 -15.55 -1.47
N GLY A 355 -34.96 -15.98 -0.40
CA GLY A 355 -34.24 -17.27 -0.37
C GLY A 355 -32.81 -17.23 -0.90
N GLY A 356 -32.53 -16.35 -1.86
CA GLY A 356 -31.18 -16.03 -2.37
C GLY A 356 -30.99 -14.51 -2.56
N SER A 357 -29.94 -14.11 -3.30
CA SER A 357 -29.67 -12.69 -3.55
C SER A 357 -28.72 -12.48 -4.74
N PRO A 358 -28.87 -11.39 -5.51
CA PRO A 358 -27.83 -10.97 -6.45
C PRO A 358 -26.49 -10.63 -5.78
N ASN A 359 -26.46 -10.43 -4.45
CA ASN A 359 -25.24 -10.20 -3.68
C ASN A 359 -24.71 -11.47 -2.98
N ARG A 360 -25.14 -12.68 -3.37
CA ARG A 360 -24.90 -13.92 -2.59
C ARG A 360 -23.44 -14.18 -2.17
N ALA A 361 -22.46 -13.90 -3.03
CA ALA A 361 -21.04 -14.09 -2.70
C ALA A 361 -20.37 -12.84 -2.11
N CYS A 362 -21.08 -11.71 -2.04
CA CYS A 362 -20.60 -10.47 -1.45
C CYS A 362 -20.77 -10.48 0.06
N THR A 363 -19.91 -11.23 0.75
CA THR A 363 -20.00 -11.48 2.20
C THR A 363 -18.98 -10.69 3.01
N THR A 364 -18.07 -9.99 2.35
CA THR A 364 -16.93 -9.30 2.97
C THR A 364 -17.26 -7.86 3.34
N GLN A 365 -16.54 -7.34 4.32
CA GLN A 365 -16.53 -5.90 4.60
C GLN A 365 -15.79 -5.16 3.48
N PRO A 366 -16.07 -3.86 3.24
CA PRO A 366 -15.31 -3.07 2.29
C PRO A 366 -13.81 -3.08 2.60
N VAL A 367 -12.99 -3.02 1.55
CA VAL A 367 -11.55 -2.75 1.70
C VAL A 367 -11.34 -1.40 2.37
N THR A 368 -10.25 -1.30 3.12
CA THR A 368 -9.77 -0.02 3.65
C THR A 368 -8.63 0.46 2.76
N PRO A 369 -8.78 1.59 2.06
CA PRO A 369 -7.69 2.22 1.31
C PRO A 369 -6.49 2.51 2.22
N MET A 370 -5.34 2.79 1.62
CA MET A 370 -4.14 3.13 2.39
C MET A 370 -4.41 4.33 3.28
N THR A 371 -4.16 4.19 4.59
CA THR A 371 -4.39 5.26 5.55
C THR A 371 -3.34 5.27 6.66
N ASN A 372 -3.01 6.47 7.13
CA ASN A 372 -2.20 6.73 8.32
C ASN A 372 -3.05 6.80 9.61
N ASP A 373 -4.37 6.58 9.52
CA ASP A 373 -5.26 6.55 10.69
C ASP A 373 -5.39 5.14 11.27
N GLN A 374 -4.61 4.89 12.32
CA GLN A 374 -4.64 3.67 13.12
C GLN A 374 -6.07 3.27 13.56
N ARG A 375 -6.92 4.24 13.93
CA ARG A 375 -8.27 3.92 14.41
C ARG A 375 -9.15 3.39 13.28
N THR A 376 -9.01 3.94 12.08
CA THR A 376 -9.74 3.49 10.89
C THR A 376 -9.40 2.03 10.57
N ILE A 377 -8.12 1.67 10.58
CA ILE A 377 -7.67 0.29 10.33
C ILE A 377 -8.12 -0.68 11.43
N LEU A 378 -7.94 -0.32 12.71
CA LEU A 378 -8.38 -1.18 13.82
C LEU A 378 -9.89 -1.43 13.80
N ASN A 379 -10.70 -0.41 13.45
CA ASN A 379 -12.14 -0.59 13.32
C ASN A 379 -12.49 -1.56 12.17
N ALA A 380 -11.79 -1.46 11.04
CA ALA A 380 -11.99 -2.34 9.90
C ALA A 380 -11.63 -3.80 10.23
N ILE A 381 -10.50 -4.03 10.91
CA ILE A 381 -10.10 -5.37 11.40
C ILE A 381 -11.19 -5.95 12.30
N ARG A 382 -11.68 -5.18 13.27
CA ARG A 382 -12.73 -5.61 14.22
C ARG A 382 -14.05 -5.96 13.54
N ALA A 383 -14.35 -5.35 12.39
CA ALA A 383 -15.58 -5.58 11.65
C ALA A 383 -15.57 -6.87 10.80
N MET A 384 -14.42 -7.48 10.55
CA MET A 384 -14.26 -8.61 9.60
C MET A 384 -15.04 -9.87 9.99
N GLY A 385 -16.20 -10.15 9.41
CA GLY A 385 -16.96 -11.40 9.63
C GLY A 385 -16.48 -12.56 8.75
N ALA A 386 -16.56 -13.80 9.25
CA ALA A 386 -16.18 -15.01 8.51
C ALA A 386 -17.37 -15.59 7.71
N SER A 387 -17.32 -15.56 6.38
CA SER A 387 -18.37 -16.08 5.49
C SER A 387 -17.91 -16.18 4.03
N GLY A 388 -18.42 -17.17 3.28
CA GLY A 388 -18.13 -17.36 1.85
C GLY A 388 -16.98 -18.33 1.56
N ASN A 389 -16.75 -18.58 0.27
CA ASN A 389 -15.67 -19.45 -0.22
C ASN A 389 -14.34 -18.69 -0.36
N THR A 390 -13.23 -19.41 -0.46
CA THR A 390 -11.87 -18.83 -0.48
C THR A 390 -11.37 -18.56 -1.90
N ASN A 391 -11.09 -17.29 -2.22
CA ASN A 391 -10.49 -16.85 -3.48
C ASN A 391 -9.26 -15.96 -3.20
N ILE A 392 -8.14 -16.61 -2.86
CA ILE A 392 -6.86 -15.96 -2.54
C ILE A 392 -6.35 -15.04 -3.68
N PRO A 393 -6.36 -15.42 -4.97
CA PRO A 393 -5.78 -14.56 -6.00
C PRO A 393 -6.53 -13.23 -6.12
N ASN A 394 -7.86 -13.22 -5.89
CA ASN A 394 -8.65 -11.99 -5.90
C ASN A 394 -8.24 -11.04 -4.75
N GLY A 395 -7.99 -11.58 -3.55
CA GLY A 395 -7.46 -10.82 -2.42
C GLY A 395 -6.09 -10.21 -2.71
N ILE A 396 -5.16 -10.99 -3.28
CA ILE A 396 -3.81 -10.52 -3.63
C ILE A 396 -3.86 -9.42 -4.70
N ALA A 397 -4.71 -9.59 -5.71
CA ALA A 397 -4.85 -8.62 -6.77
C ALA A 397 -5.37 -7.28 -6.22
N TRP A 398 -6.37 -7.29 -5.35
CA TRP A 398 -6.84 -6.08 -4.67
C TRP A 398 -5.81 -5.51 -3.69
N GLY A 399 -5.02 -6.35 -3.02
CA GLY A 399 -3.90 -5.89 -2.21
C GLY A 399 -2.86 -5.12 -3.03
N THR A 400 -2.57 -5.60 -4.25
CA THR A 400 -1.66 -4.92 -5.17
C THR A 400 -2.23 -3.57 -5.62
N ARG A 401 -3.54 -3.49 -5.86
CA ARG A 401 -4.24 -2.25 -6.24
C ARG A 401 -4.23 -1.21 -5.12
N LEU A 402 -4.40 -1.61 -3.86
CA LEU A 402 -4.28 -0.67 -2.74
C LEU A 402 -2.88 -0.10 -2.59
N LEU A 403 -1.84 -0.87 -2.94
CA LEU A 403 -0.45 -0.41 -2.92
C LEU A 403 -0.09 0.40 -4.18
N SER A 404 -1.01 0.62 -5.11
CA SER A 404 -0.78 1.35 -6.35
C SER A 404 -1.25 2.80 -6.24
N PRO A 405 -0.72 3.73 -7.07
CA PRO A 405 -1.32 5.06 -7.25
C PRO A 405 -2.52 5.05 -8.20
N GLN A 406 -2.89 3.90 -8.78
CA GLN A 406 -3.92 3.81 -9.81
C GLN A 406 -5.34 3.72 -9.23
N GLU A 407 -6.32 4.16 -10.01
CA GLU A 407 -7.74 3.98 -9.68
C GLU A 407 -8.06 2.48 -9.50
N PRO A 408 -8.90 2.11 -8.51
CA PRO A 408 -9.83 2.99 -7.81
C PRO A 408 -9.35 3.57 -6.47
N PHE A 409 -8.13 3.24 -6.05
CA PHE A 409 -7.57 3.66 -4.76
C PHE A 409 -6.19 4.24 -4.99
N THR A 410 -6.12 5.56 -5.12
CA THR A 410 -4.92 6.28 -5.56
C THR A 410 -4.00 6.71 -4.42
N GLU A 411 -4.24 6.22 -3.20
CA GLU A 411 -3.51 6.63 -2.00
C GLU A 411 -2.10 6.04 -1.92
N GLY A 412 -1.81 4.96 -2.64
CA GLY A 412 -0.49 4.33 -2.65
C GLY A 412 0.55 5.09 -3.47
N ALA A 413 1.80 5.09 -3.04
CA ALA A 413 2.91 5.65 -3.81
C ALA A 413 3.15 4.89 -5.13
N PRO A 414 3.80 5.47 -6.15
CA PRO A 414 4.19 4.73 -7.36
C PRO A 414 5.06 3.50 -7.08
N PHE A 415 4.88 2.44 -7.87
CA PHE A 415 5.82 1.30 -7.84
C PHE A 415 7.24 1.75 -8.23
N GLY A 416 8.25 1.24 -7.53
CA GLY A 416 9.65 1.60 -7.76
C GLY A 416 10.09 2.92 -7.12
N ASP A 417 9.24 3.57 -6.32
CA ASP A 417 9.65 4.67 -5.44
C ASP A 417 10.81 4.22 -4.54
N ARG A 418 11.87 5.05 -4.49
CA ARG A 418 13.08 4.78 -3.72
C ARG A 418 12.97 5.18 -2.26
N GLU A 419 11.94 5.92 -1.88
CA GLU A 419 11.70 6.35 -0.49
C GLU A 419 10.62 5.52 0.20
N THR A 420 9.92 4.65 -0.53
CA THR A 420 8.78 3.88 -0.01
C THR A 420 9.02 2.37 -0.08
N ILE A 421 8.92 1.70 1.06
CA ILE A 421 8.88 0.25 1.17
C ILE A 421 7.42 -0.19 1.04
N LYS A 422 7.14 -1.06 0.06
CA LYS A 422 5.83 -1.68 -0.14
C LYS A 422 5.85 -3.11 0.37
N ALA A 423 4.92 -3.45 1.26
CA ALA A 423 4.79 -4.78 1.86
C ALA A 423 3.35 -5.29 1.77
N MET A 424 3.22 -6.60 1.61
CA MET A 424 1.93 -7.29 1.60
C MET A 424 1.99 -8.49 2.55
N VAL A 425 1.04 -8.58 3.47
CA VAL A 425 0.88 -9.73 4.37
C VAL A 425 -0.37 -10.49 3.97
N ILE A 426 -0.19 -11.71 3.46
CA ILE A 426 -1.27 -12.58 3.00
C ILE A 426 -1.50 -13.65 4.05
N LEU A 427 -2.73 -13.83 4.49
CA LEU A 427 -3.11 -14.90 5.41
C LEU A 427 -4.29 -15.69 4.87
N THR A 428 -4.20 -17.02 4.97
CA THR A 428 -5.32 -17.94 4.72
C THR A 428 -5.31 -19.12 5.69
N ASP A 429 -6.48 -19.71 5.95
CA ASP A 429 -6.64 -20.93 6.76
C ASP A 429 -7.02 -22.17 5.94
N GLY A 430 -7.03 -22.06 4.62
CA GLY A 430 -7.57 -23.10 3.76
C GLY A 430 -7.09 -23.06 2.32
N GLU A 431 -7.68 -23.95 1.55
CA GLU A 431 -7.44 -24.08 0.11
C GLU A 431 -8.31 -23.07 -0.64
N ASN A 432 -7.94 -22.73 -1.87
CA ASN A 432 -8.86 -22.03 -2.75
C ASN A 432 -10.09 -22.91 -3.03
N VAL A 433 -11.29 -22.33 -3.02
CA VAL A 433 -12.54 -23.06 -3.21
C VAL A 433 -13.45 -22.33 -4.18
N ILE A 434 -13.85 -23.01 -5.24
CA ILE A 434 -15.08 -22.72 -5.98
C ILE A 434 -15.98 -23.94 -5.86
N SER A 435 -17.20 -23.73 -5.38
CA SER A 435 -18.23 -24.78 -5.27
C SER A 435 -18.60 -25.26 -6.66
N GLY A 436 -18.02 -26.37 -7.12
CA GLY A 436 -18.42 -27.04 -8.35
C GLY A 436 -19.79 -27.73 -8.23
N GLY A 437 -20.51 -27.86 -9.32
CA GLY A 437 -21.84 -28.48 -9.35
C GLY A 437 -22.13 -29.18 -10.68
N ASN A 438 -22.84 -30.32 -10.63
CA ASN A 438 -23.17 -31.13 -11.81
C ASN A 438 -24.29 -30.51 -12.70
N GLY A 439 -24.66 -29.25 -12.47
CA GLY A 439 -25.60 -28.49 -13.30
C GLY A 439 -24.90 -27.86 -14.52
N ASN A 440 -25.69 -27.25 -15.40
CA ASN A 440 -25.16 -26.62 -16.62
C ASN A 440 -24.25 -25.42 -16.30
N LEU A 441 -24.48 -24.77 -15.15
CA LEU A 441 -23.66 -23.65 -14.64
C LEU A 441 -22.28 -24.10 -14.13
N MET A 442 -22.09 -25.39 -13.88
CA MET A 442 -20.84 -26.02 -13.39
C MET A 442 -20.31 -25.55 -12.03
N SER A 443 -20.77 -24.41 -11.49
CA SER A 443 -20.41 -23.92 -10.16
C SER A 443 -21.47 -22.98 -9.58
N ASP A 444 -21.31 -22.57 -8.32
CA ASP A 444 -21.90 -21.33 -7.81
C ASP A 444 -21.27 -20.10 -8.53
N TYR A 445 -22.00 -19.00 -8.63
CA TYR A 445 -21.48 -17.72 -9.13
C TYR A 445 -20.48 -17.10 -8.14
N ASN A 446 -19.34 -16.63 -8.65
CA ASN A 446 -18.25 -16.04 -7.84
C ASN A 446 -17.58 -14.89 -8.62
N ALA A 447 -16.44 -14.37 -8.13
CA ALA A 447 -15.73 -13.27 -8.81
C ALA A 447 -15.39 -13.59 -10.28
N TYR A 448 -15.12 -14.85 -10.63
CA TYR A 448 -14.87 -15.28 -12.01
C TYR A 448 -16.14 -15.78 -12.72
N GLY A 449 -17.32 -15.37 -12.27
CA GLY A 449 -18.59 -15.84 -12.81
C GLY A 449 -18.86 -17.32 -12.55
N TYR A 450 -19.56 -17.97 -13.48
CA TYR A 450 -19.77 -19.42 -13.47
C TYR A 450 -18.60 -20.17 -14.13
N ALA A 451 -18.27 -21.35 -13.62
CA ALA A 451 -17.27 -22.22 -14.25
C ALA A 451 -17.62 -22.58 -15.70
N ALA A 452 -18.90 -22.58 -16.08
CA ALA A 452 -19.34 -22.79 -17.46
C ALA A 452 -18.87 -21.69 -18.43
N GLN A 453 -18.65 -20.46 -17.95
CA GLN A 453 -18.14 -19.34 -18.77
C GLN A 453 -16.64 -19.45 -19.04
N GLY A 454 -15.90 -20.24 -18.24
CA GLY A 454 -14.48 -20.48 -18.49
C GLY A 454 -13.56 -19.29 -18.23
N ARG A 455 -14.01 -18.25 -17.50
CA ARG A 455 -13.20 -17.05 -17.18
C ARG A 455 -11.91 -17.35 -16.43
N LEU A 456 -11.83 -18.49 -15.71
CA LEU A 456 -10.63 -18.97 -15.02
C LEU A 456 -9.70 -19.80 -15.94
N GLY A 457 -9.99 -19.90 -17.24
CA GLY A 457 -9.27 -20.74 -18.19
C GLY A 457 -9.63 -22.23 -18.11
N VAL A 458 -10.56 -22.61 -17.24
CA VAL A 458 -11.06 -23.98 -17.08
C VAL A 458 -12.60 -24.00 -17.07
N GLN A 459 -13.19 -24.90 -17.85
CA GLN A 459 -14.63 -25.19 -17.84
C GLN A 459 -14.85 -26.58 -17.24
N SER A 460 -15.21 -26.63 -15.96
CA SER A 460 -15.29 -27.90 -15.21
C SER A 460 -16.23 -27.80 -14.02
N ALA A 461 -17.08 -28.81 -13.83
CA ALA A 461 -17.89 -28.99 -12.62
C ALA A 461 -17.11 -29.58 -11.42
N SER A 462 -15.87 -30.02 -11.63
CA SER A 462 -15.02 -30.59 -10.58
C SER A 462 -14.42 -29.47 -9.72
N GLY A 463 -14.83 -29.40 -8.45
CA GLY A 463 -14.29 -28.46 -7.48
C GLY A 463 -12.77 -28.51 -7.36
N SER A 464 -12.16 -29.70 -7.39
CA SER A 464 -10.69 -29.82 -7.32
C SER A 464 -9.99 -29.19 -8.52
N ARG A 465 -10.52 -29.36 -9.75
CA ARG A 465 -9.94 -28.72 -10.94
C ARG A 465 -10.08 -27.20 -10.91
N LEU A 466 -11.15 -26.69 -10.30
CA LEU A 466 -11.34 -25.25 -10.13
C LEU A 466 -10.40 -24.69 -9.05
N SER A 467 -10.21 -25.43 -7.95
CA SER A 467 -9.22 -25.11 -6.92
C SER A 467 -7.80 -25.10 -7.48
N ASP A 468 -7.42 -26.09 -8.31
CA ASP A 468 -6.11 -26.13 -8.96
C ASP A 468 -5.87 -24.89 -9.85
N ALA A 469 -6.90 -24.45 -10.60
CA ALA A 469 -6.80 -23.26 -11.44
C ALA A 469 -6.70 -21.96 -10.62
N LEU A 470 -7.37 -21.89 -9.46
CA LEU A 470 -7.19 -20.78 -8.51
C LEU A 470 -5.80 -20.81 -7.84
N ASP A 471 -5.24 -21.99 -7.57
CA ASP A 471 -3.90 -22.13 -7.01
C ASP A 471 -2.84 -21.65 -8.02
N GLU A 472 -2.97 -22.03 -9.29
CA GLU A 472 -2.15 -21.49 -10.39
C GLU A 472 -2.26 -19.97 -10.47
N ARG A 473 -3.48 -19.43 -10.36
CA ARG A 473 -3.71 -17.99 -10.38
C ARG A 473 -3.16 -17.27 -9.15
N THR A 474 -3.19 -17.92 -7.98
CA THR A 474 -2.59 -17.42 -6.74
C THR A 474 -1.10 -17.20 -6.94
N LEU A 475 -0.39 -18.21 -7.44
CA LEU A 475 1.05 -18.10 -7.71
C LEU A 475 1.37 -17.02 -8.74
N ALA A 476 0.54 -16.87 -9.77
CA ALA A 476 0.67 -15.78 -10.75
C ALA A 476 0.50 -14.40 -10.11
N ALA A 477 -0.52 -14.21 -9.25
CA ALA A 477 -0.75 -12.96 -8.53
C ALA A 477 0.42 -12.61 -7.61
N CYS A 478 0.96 -13.58 -6.87
CA CYS A 478 2.14 -13.38 -6.03
C CYS A 478 3.37 -13.02 -6.88
N ALA A 479 3.56 -13.69 -8.02
CA ALA A 479 4.66 -13.38 -8.93
C ALA A 479 4.56 -11.94 -9.48
N TYR A 480 3.36 -11.49 -9.85
CA TYR A 480 3.12 -10.10 -10.26
C TYR A 480 3.44 -9.11 -9.13
N ALA A 481 2.92 -9.33 -7.92
CA ALA A 481 3.19 -8.47 -6.77
C ALA A 481 4.70 -8.32 -6.50
N ARG A 482 5.45 -9.43 -6.53
CA ARG A 482 6.92 -9.41 -6.37
C ARG A 482 7.63 -8.67 -7.50
N GLN A 483 7.15 -8.78 -8.74
CA GLN A 483 7.71 -8.05 -9.87
C GLN A 483 7.55 -6.52 -9.72
N GLN A 484 6.49 -6.06 -9.05
CA GLN A 484 6.30 -4.66 -8.70
C GLN A 484 7.19 -4.18 -7.52
N GLY A 485 8.05 -5.06 -6.98
CA GLY A 485 8.92 -4.76 -5.84
C GLY A 485 8.22 -4.85 -4.48
N ILE A 486 7.02 -5.43 -4.40
CA ILE A 486 6.30 -5.62 -3.15
C ILE A 486 6.93 -6.77 -2.37
N ARG A 487 7.25 -6.52 -1.10
CA ARG A 487 7.71 -7.56 -0.17
C ARG A 487 6.51 -8.35 0.35
N VAL A 488 6.33 -9.55 -0.18
CA VAL A 488 5.22 -10.46 0.14
C VAL A 488 5.59 -11.40 1.29
N TYR A 489 4.83 -11.31 2.39
CA TYR A 489 4.79 -12.23 3.51
C TYR A 489 3.56 -13.12 3.40
N THR A 490 3.68 -14.39 3.75
CA THR A 490 2.57 -15.34 3.70
C THR A 490 2.42 -16.11 5.01
N ILE A 491 1.18 -16.31 5.45
CA ILE A 491 0.86 -17.01 6.69
C ILE A 491 -0.20 -18.08 6.38
N THR A 492 0.08 -19.33 6.75
CA THR A 492 -0.94 -20.39 6.78
C THR A 492 -1.42 -20.59 8.21
N PHE A 493 -2.72 -20.57 8.44
CA PHE A 493 -3.28 -20.69 9.78
C PHE A 493 -4.09 -21.98 9.93
N GLN A 494 -3.59 -22.94 10.73
CA GLN A 494 -4.23 -24.23 10.98
C GLN A 494 -4.56 -25.01 9.67
N VAL A 495 -3.69 -24.88 8.66
CA VAL A 495 -3.82 -25.56 7.36
C VAL A 495 -3.22 -26.96 7.43
N ASN A 496 -4.02 -27.97 7.11
CA ASN A 496 -3.55 -29.37 7.04
C ASN A 496 -3.04 -29.76 5.64
N SER A 497 -3.41 -29.01 4.61
CA SER A 497 -3.07 -29.31 3.21
C SER A 497 -1.61 -28.99 2.91
N ASN A 498 -0.85 -29.99 2.47
CA ASN A 498 0.55 -29.82 2.08
C ASN A 498 0.70 -29.01 0.78
N SER A 499 -0.24 -29.11 -0.15
CA SER A 499 -0.23 -28.32 -1.39
C SER A 499 -0.41 -26.84 -1.07
N THR A 500 -1.38 -26.48 -0.22
CA THR A 500 -1.60 -25.10 0.20
C THR A 500 -0.39 -24.51 0.93
N ARG A 501 0.22 -25.25 1.86
CA ARG A 501 1.45 -24.79 2.54
C ARG A 501 2.58 -24.51 1.56
N ARG A 502 2.80 -25.40 0.58
CA ARG A 502 3.81 -25.21 -0.47
C ARG A 502 3.47 -24.03 -1.41
N MET A 503 2.19 -23.84 -1.74
CA MET A 503 1.76 -22.72 -2.55
C MET A 503 2.03 -21.39 -1.84
N MET A 504 1.64 -21.29 -0.56
CA MET A 504 1.88 -20.08 0.24
C MET A 504 3.37 -19.84 0.48
N GLU A 505 4.18 -20.88 0.67
CA GLU A 505 5.64 -20.77 0.74
C GLU A 505 6.24 -20.22 -0.57
N GLN A 506 5.77 -20.69 -1.74
CA GLN A 506 6.20 -20.19 -3.06
C GLN A 506 5.67 -18.77 -3.37
N CYS A 507 4.57 -18.37 -2.75
CA CYS A 507 4.01 -17.03 -2.89
C CYS A 507 4.84 -15.98 -2.14
N ALA A 508 5.51 -16.34 -1.03
CA ALA A 508 6.38 -15.43 -0.29
C ALA A 508 7.53 -14.89 -1.15
N SER A 509 8.03 -13.69 -0.84
CA SER A 509 9.20 -13.12 -1.53
C SER A 509 10.51 -13.81 -1.21
N HIS A 510 10.57 -14.49 -0.06
CA HIS A 510 11.68 -15.32 0.35
C HIS A 510 11.15 -16.40 1.31
N PRO A 511 11.73 -17.61 1.37
CA PRO A 511 11.25 -18.67 2.27
C PRO A 511 11.17 -18.27 3.75
N SER A 512 12.00 -17.31 4.19
CA SER A 512 11.96 -16.77 5.55
C SER A 512 10.79 -15.84 5.84
N LEU A 513 10.00 -15.47 4.82
CA LEU A 513 8.81 -14.61 4.93
C LEU A 513 7.51 -15.43 4.89
N TYR A 514 7.63 -16.75 4.89
CA TYR A 514 6.52 -17.69 5.05
C TYR A 514 6.45 -18.17 6.50
N PHE A 515 5.23 -18.16 7.06
CA PHE A 515 4.97 -18.57 8.44
C PHE A 515 3.87 -19.62 8.50
N ASP A 516 4.20 -20.82 8.99
CA ASP A 516 3.21 -21.86 9.30
C ASP A 516 2.72 -21.71 10.75
N SER A 517 1.43 -21.40 10.91
CA SER A 517 0.80 -21.08 12.20
C SER A 517 -0.21 -22.15 12.60
N PRO A 518 0.20 -23.25 13.27
CA PRO A 518 -0.71 -24.33 13.67
C PRO A 518 -1.59 -23.99 14.88
N SER A 519 -1.38 -22.85 15.53
CA SER A 519 -2.10 -22.42 16.74
C SER A 519 -2.29 -20.91 16.78
N ASN A 520 -3.20 -20.43 17.64
CA ASN A 520 -3.41 -18.98 17.84
C ASN A 520 -2.15 -18.28 18.35
N GLU A 521 -1.34 -18.95 19.18
CA GLU A 521 -0.07 -18.43 19.69
C GLU A 521 0.96 -18.32 18.57
N ALA A 522 1.09 -19.35 17.72
CA ALA A 522 1.97 -19.32 16.56
C ALA A 522 1.58 -18.20 15.58
N LEU A 523 0.27 -18.00 15.39
CA LEU A 523 -0.25 -16.92 14.56
C LEU A 523 0.15 -15.55 15.11
N ARG A 524 -0.05 -15.31 16.39
CA ARG A 524 0.36 -14.06 17.04
C ARG A 524 1.87 -13.82 16.89
N ASN A 525 2.68 -14.85 17.15
CA ASN A 525 4.14 -14.77 17.00
C ASN A 525 4.55 -14.44 15.55
N ALA A 526 3.85 -14.98 14.55
CA ALA A 526 4.12 -14.65 13.14
C ALA A 526 3.90 -13.15 12.86
N PHE A 527 2.78 -12.58 13.32
CA PHE A 527 2.51 -11.15 13.16
C PHE A 527 3.51 -10.26 13.93
N GLU A 528 3.93 -10.66 15.13
CA GLU A 528 4.97 -9.96 15.91
C GLU A 528 6.33 -9.97 15.19
N LEU A 529 6.73 -11.11 14.60
CA LEU A 529 7.96 -11.21 13.80
C LEU A 529 7.91 -10.34 12.54
N ILE A 530 6.77 -10.32 11.84
CA ILE A 530 6.56 -9.45 10.67
C ILE A 530 6.66 -7.98 11.07
N ALA A 531 6.04 -7.60 12.19
CA ALA A 531 6.12 -6.23 12.70
C ALA A 531 7.57 -5.80 12.99
N GLY A 532 8.36 -6.68 13.60
CA GLY A 532 9.78 -6.46 13.85
C GLY A 532 10.61 -6.31 12.58
N ASP A 533 10.40 -7.21 11.59
CA ASP A 533 11.09 -7.14 10.29
C ASP A 533 10.77 -5.83 9.56
N LEU A 534 9.49 -5.46 9.47
CA LEU A 534 9.05 -4.22 8.83
C LEU A 534 9.57 -2.97 9.55
N SER A 535 9.60 -2.98 10.89
CA SER A 535 10.17 -1.88 11.68
C SER A 535 11.66 -1.71 11.42
N ASN A 536 12.42 -2.82 11.39
CA ASN A 536 13.85 -2.80 11.10
C ASN A 536 14.14 -2.36 9.66
N LEU A 537 13.32 -2.76 8.69
CA LEU A 537 13.47 -2.35 7.29
C LEU A 537 13.36 -0.83 7.10
N ARG A 538 12.56 -0.14 7.92
CA ARG A 538 12.45 1.33 7.88
C ARG A 538 13.70 2.05 8.40
N ILE A 539 14.51 1.38 9.23
CA ILE A 539 15.68 1.95 9.91
C ILE A 539 16.98 1.56 9.20
N SER A 540 17.00 0.42 8.50
CA SER A 540 18.21 -0.23 7.98
C SER A 540 18.51 0.01 6.50
N ARG A 541 17.66 0.75 5.76
CA ARG A 541 17.78 0.87 4.30
C ARG A 541 18.06 2.27 3.79
#